data_AF-A0A9D3NHS3-F1
#
_entry.id   AF-A0A9D3NHS3-F1
#
_cell.length_a   1.000
_cell.length_b   1.000
_cell.length_c   1.000
_cell.angle_alpha   90.00
_cell.angle_beta   90.00
_cell.angle_gamma   90.00
#
_symmetry.space_group_name_H-M   'P 1'
#
loop_
_entity.id
_entity.type
_entity.pdbx_description
1 polymer ?
#
loop_
_entity_poly.entity_id
_entity_poly.type
_entity_poly.pdbx_seq_one_letter_code
_entity_poly.pdbx_strand_id
1 'polypeptide(L)'
;MSVMLCRLVAYLSVSLHALISPCQLHPQPCGILAQIGHTIRLGAVLPSQQPSRVRAALNRALLHARNRPHAPLLPYNLSLEVVWARAAHADPESVFRCVCQDVVVRGVSAVLAFPQSHQELVQVEFISAFLEIPFISIIEEGEALQTQQQLRDGASMQDSAQEVDAAADKTPSRIASTSPVPSI
;
A
#
# COMPACT_ATOMS: atom_id res chain seq x y z
N MET A 1 -26.68 -1.40 26.52
CA MET A 1 -25.65 -0.71 25.71
C MET A 1 -25.38 -1.41 24.38
N SER A 2 -25.35 -2.76 24.33
CA SER A 2 -25.09 -3.53 23.08
C SER A 2 -26.11 -3.29 21.95
N VAL A 3 -27.41 -3.15 22.27
CA VAL A 3 -28.47 -2.95 21.26
C VAL A 3 -28.37 -1.60 20.52
N MET A 4 -27.87 -0.56 21.19
CA MET A 4 -27.69 0.76 20.57
C MET A 4 -26.46 0.78 19.66
N LEU A 5 -25.40 0.07 20.03
CA LEU A 5 -24.22 -0.11 19.18
C LEU A 5 -24.55 -0.89 17.91
N CYS A 6 -25.33 -1.98 18.01
CA CYS A 6 -25.79 -2.73 16.84
C CYS A 6 -26.62 -1.88 15.87
N ARG A 7 -27.51 -1.02 16.40
CA ARG A 7 -28.28 -0.10 15.56
C ARG A 7 -27.40 0.94 14.90
N LEU A 8 -26.44 1.51 15.62
CA LEU A 8 -25.49 2.48 15.06
C LEU A 8 -24.65 1.87 13.93
N VAL A 9 -24.11 0.65 14.12
CA VAL A 9 -23.35 -0.06 13.09
C VAL A 9 -24.23 -0.39 11.87
N ALA A 10 -25.48 -0.80 12.09
CA ALA A 10 -26.43 -1.02 11.00
C ALA A 10 -26.77 0.27 10.25
N TYR A 11 -26.92 1.40 10.95
CA TYR A 11 -27.15 2.70 10.30
C TYR A 11 -25.93 3.17 9.52
N LEU A 12 -24.73 3.00 10.06
CA LEU A 12 -23.48 3.33 9.37
C LEU A 12 -23.27 2.45 8.15
N SER A 13 -23.54 1.14 8.24
CA SER A 13 -23.41 0.23 7.10
C SER A 13 -24.44 0.53 6.01
N VAL A 14 -25.70 0.80 6.38
CA VAL A 14 -26.75 1.19 5.42
C VAL A 14 -26.45 2.54 4.79
N SER A 15 -25.97 3.52 5.56
CA SER A 15 -25.59 4.84 5.04
C SER A 15 -24.38 4.75 4.11
N LEU A 16 -23.40 3.89 4.44
CA LEU A 16 -22.24 3.63 3.59
C LEU A 16 -22.65 2.95 2.29
N HIS A 17 -23.54 1.95 2.34
CA HIS A 17 -24.10 1.32 1.14
C HIS A 17 -24.93 2.31 0.32
N ALA A 18 -25.70 3.19 0.97
CA ALA A 18 -26.46 4.24 0.29
C ALA A 18 -25.55 5.28 -0.40
N LEU A 19 -24.35 5.51 0.12
CA LEU A 19 -23.35 6.40 -0.49
C LEU A 19 -22.56 5.73 -1.62
N ILE A 20 -22.46 4.39 -1.63
CA ILE A 20 -21.83 3.59 -2.70
C ILE A 20 -22.85 3.26 -3.82
N SER A 21 -24.14 3.19 -3.50
CA SER A 21 -25.24 2.94 -4.44
C SER A 21 -25.56 4.00 -5.51
N PRO A 22 -25.18 5.31 -5.43
CA PRO A 22 -25.52 6.23 -6.51
C PRO A 22 -24.71 5.92 -7.78
N CYS A 23 -23.70 5.06 -7.71
CA CYS A 23 -22.90 4.63 -8.86
C CYS A 23 -23.58 3.55 -9.74
N GLN A 24 -24.72 2.97 -9.33
CA GLN A 24 -25.38 1.89 -10.11
C GLN A 24 -26.61 2.35 -10.90
N LEU A 25 -27.08 3.59 -10.71
CA LEU A 25 -28.23 4.14 -11.42
C LEU A 25 -27.86 5.47 -12.09
N HIS A 26 -27.11 5.41 -13.19
CA HIS A 26 -27.14 6.51 -14.13
C HIS A 26 -27.29 5.98 -15.56
N PRO A 27 -28.39 6.33 -16.27
CA PRO A 27 -28.42 6.18 -17.72
C PRO A 27 -27.33 7.10 -18.25
N GLN A 28 -26.41 6.62 -19.09
CA GLN A 28 -25.39 7.50 -19.66
C GLN A 28 -26.04 8.71 -20.34
N PRO A 29 -25.41 9.91 -20.34
CA PRO A 29 -24.05 10.23 -19.90
C PRO A 29 -24.01 11.27 -18.76
N CYS A 30 -23.32 10.98 -17.66
CA CYS A 30 -22.90 12.05 -16.76
C CYS A 30 -21.69 12.76 -17.37
N GLY A 31 -21.71 14.09 -17.42
CA GLY A 31 -20.61 14.90 -17.95
C GLY A 31 -19.25 14.64 -17.28
N ILE A 32 -19.26 14.07 -16.08
CA ILE A 32 -18.07 13.65 -15.34
C ILE A 32 -17.33 12.50 -16.06
N LEU A 33 -18.05 11.47 -16.52
CA LEU A 33 -17.42 10.38 -17.30
C LEU A 33 -17.02 10.85 -18.71
N ALA A 34 -17.72 11.83 -19.27
CA ALA A 34 -17.31 12.47 -20.52
C ALA A 34 -16.02 13.29 -20.35
N GLN A 35 -15.80 13.89 -19.18
CA GLN A 35 -14.58 14.64 -18.85
C GLN A 35 -13.38 13.75 -18.50
N ILE A 36 -13.61 12.58 -17.89
CA ILE A 36 -12.54 11.62 -17.52
C ILE A 36 -12.02 10.86 -18.76
N GLY A 37 -12.75 10.91 -19.88
CA GLY A 37 -12.43 10.16 -21.09
C GLY A 37 -12.77 8.66 -20.94
N HIS A 38 -12.66 7.92 -22.04
CA HIS A 38 -13.01 6.49 -22.06
C HIS A 38 -11.89 5.57 -21.57
N THR A 39 -10.76 6.12 -21.12
CA THR A 39 -9.57 5.36 -20.78
C THR A 39 -8.97 5.82 -19.47
N ILE A 40 -8.87 4.90 -18.51
CA ILE A 40 -8.11 5.09 -17.27
C ILE A 40 -6.68 4.63 -17.53
N ARG A 41 -5.70 5.47 -17.19
CA ARG A 41 -4.27 5.15 -17.32
C ARG A 41 -3.69 4.83 -15.94
N LEU A 42 -3.01 3.69 -15.85
CA LEU A 42 -2.29 3.25 -14.65
C LEU A 42 -0.79 3.24 -14.95
N GLY A 43 0.01 3.89 -14.10
CA GLY A 43 1.45 3.76 -14.16
C GLY A 43 1.91 2.40 -13.60
N ALA A 44 3.04 1.88 -14.07
CA ALA A 44 3.69 0.73 -13.47
C ALA A 44 5.21 0.91 -13.50
N VAL A 45 5.82 1.07 -12.33
CA VAL A 45 7.27 1.16 -12.16
C VAL A 45 7.82 -0.25 -11.99
N LEU A 46 8.53 -0.74 -12.99
CA LEU A 46 9.07 -2.10 -12.97
C LEU A 46 10.28 -2.22 -12.03
N PRO A 47 10.42 -3.37 -11.34
CA PRO A 47 11.59 -3.60 -10.50
C PRO A 47 12.86 -3.70 -11.36
N SER A 48 13.99 -3.35 -10.75
CA SER A 48 15.31 -3.49 -11.35
C SER A 48 15.64 -4.96 -11.65
N GLN A 49 15.24 -5.85 -10.73
CA GLN A 49 15.39 -7.30 -10.87
C GLN A 49 14.11 -7.91 -11.46
N GLN A 50 14.25 -8.65 -12.56
CA GLN A 50 13.16 -9.40 -13.22
C GLN A 50 11.95 -8.56 -13.73
N PRO A 51 12.17 -7.46 -14.48
CA PRO A 51 11.08 -6.63 -15.02
C PRO A 51 10.14 -7.38 -15.98
N SER A 52 10.65 -8.40 -16.69
CA SER A 52 9.86 -9.25 -17.58
C SER A 52 8.86 -10.12 -16.82
N ARG A 53 9.24 -10.65 -15.65
CA ARG A 53 8.38 -11.51 -14.81
C ARG A 53 7.17 -10.71 -14.32
N VAL A 54 7.41 -9.53 -13.76
CA VAL A 54 6.35 -8.64 -13.27
C VAL A 54 5.44 -8.19 -14.40
N ARG A 55 6.02 -7.75 -15.53
CA ARG A 55 5.22 -7.37 -16.71
C ARG A 55 4.35 -8.52 -17.21
N ALA A 56 4.89 -9.73 -17.30
CA ALA A 56 4.14 -10.90 -17.72
C ALA A 56 3.06 -11.31 -16.70
N ALA A 57 3.32 -11.19 -15.39
CA ALA A 57 2.35 -11.45 -14.35
C ALA A 57 1.20 -10.44 -14.38
N LEU A 58 1.51 -9.14 -14.51
CA LEU A 58 0.50 -8.08 -14.60
C LEU A 58 -0.34 -8.22 -15.88
N ASN A 59 0.28 -8.50 -17.03
CA ASN A 59 -0.46 -8.74 -18.27
C ASN A 59 -1.42 -9.93 -18.14
N ARG A 60 -0.98 -11.03 -17.50
CA ARG A 60 -1.87 -12.16 -17.21
C ARG A 60 -3.02 -11.76 -16.30
N ALA A 61 -2.75 -11.04 -15.21
CA ALA A 61 -3.77 -10.56 -14.30
C ALA A 61 -4.80 -9.66 -15.01
N LEU A 62 -4.35 -8.75 -15.87
CA LEU A 62 -5.21 -7.87 -16.66
C LEU A 62 -6.08 -8.65 -17.66
N LEU A 63 -5.51 -9.64 -18.35
CA LEU A 63 -6.26 -10.52 -19.25
C LEU A 63 -7.34 -11.30 -18.49
N HIS A 64 -6.99 -11.87 -17.34
CA HIS A 64 -7.95 -12.56 -16.49
C HIS A 64 -9.05 -11.63 -15.98
N ALA A 65 -8.70 -10.42 -15.58
CA ALA A 65 -9.65 -9.45 -15.06
C ALA A 65 -10.59 -8.92 -16.16
N ARG A 66 -10.09 -8.77 -17.40
CA ARG A 66 -10.89 -8.37 -18.56
C ARG A 66 -11.83 -9.47 -19.06
N ASN A 67 -11.41 -10.73 -18.98
CA ASN A 67 -12.19 -11.87 -19.47
C ASN A 67 -13.11 -12.48 -18.40
N ARG A 68 -13.39 -11.77 -17.29
CA ARG A 68 -14.35 -12.25 -16.29
C ARG A 68 -15.77 -12.27 -16.88
N PRO A 69 -16.45 -13.44 -16.90
CA PRO A 69 -17.71 -13.63 -17.64
C PRO A 69 -18.90 -12.84 -17.09
N HIS A 70 -18.82 -12.31 -15.86
CA HIS A 70 -19.95 -11.65 -15.19
C HIS A 70 -19.62 -10.30 -14.55
N ALA A 71 -18.46 -9.73 -14.87
CA ALA A 71 -18.06 -8.42 -14.33
C ALA A 71 -17.08 -7.76 -15.29
N PRO A 72 -17.48 -6.73 -16.06
CA PRO A 72 -16.52 -5.90 -16.77
C PRO A 72 -15.54 -5.30 -15.76
N LEU A 73 -14.26 -5.22 -16.14
CA LEU A 73 -13.18 -4.78 -15.24
C LEU A 73 -13.45 -3.39 -14.64
N LEU A 74 -14.02 -2.51 -15.44
CA LEU A 74 -14.38 -1.16 -15.07
C LEU A 74 -15.85 -0.90 -15.45
N PRO A 75 -16.57 -0.09 -14.66
CA PRO A 75 -17.92 0.32 -15.02
C PRO A 75 -17.91 1.18 -16.29
N TYR A 76 -19.09 1.32 -16.92
CA TYR A 76 -19.32 2.23 -18.06
C TYR A 76 -18.44 2.01 -19.30
N ASN A 77 -17.93 0.79 -19.51
CA ASN A 77 -17.07 0.43 -20.65
C ASN A 77 -15.76 1.23 -20.73
N LEU A 78 -15.23 1.68 -19.59
CA LEU A 78 -13.92 2.30 -19.55
C LEU A 78 -12.83 1.27 -19.92
N SER A 79 -11.87 1.69 -20.74
CA SER A 79 -10.66 0.90 -21.02
C SER A 79 -9.56 1.22 -20.01
N LEU A 80 -8.74 0.22 -19.68
CA LEU A 80 -7.59 0.39 -18.80
C LEU A 80 -6.31 0.28 -19.65
N GLU A 81 -5.45 1.29 -19.58
CA GLU A 81 -4.14 1.31 -20.21
C GLU A 81 -3.05 1.32 -19.13
N VAL A 82 -2.03 0.48 -19.28
CA VAL A 82 -0.87 0.47 -18.38
C VAL A 82 0.32 1.14 -19.04
N VAL A 83 0.82 2.19 -18.40
CA VAL A 83 1.99 2.97 -18.77
C VAL A 83 3.19 2.47 -17.96
N TRP A 84 4.19 1.92 -18.65
CA TRP A 84 5.36 1.35 -18.00
C TRP A 84 6.46 2.40 -17.83
N ALA A 85 6.92 2.57 -16.60
CA ALA A 85 8.15 3.26 -16.26
C ALA A 85 9.23 2.24 -15.91
N ARG A 86 10.46 2.50 -16.34
CA ARG A 86 11.62 1.72 -15.93
C ARG A 86 12.73 2.66 -15.51
N ALA A 87 13.01 2.70 -14.22
CA ALA A 87 14.17 3.40 -13.71
C ALA A 87 15.45 2.66 -14.12
N ALA A 88 16.44 3.40 -14.63
CA ALA A 88 17.75 2.85 -14.97
C ALA A 88 18.53 2.44 -13.71
N HIS A 89 18.33 3.18 -12.62
CA HIS A 89 19.00 3.03 -11.34
C HIS A 89 17.99 3.19 -10.19
N ALA A 90 18.29 2.57 -9.05
CA ALA A 90 17.44 2.60 -7.86
C ALA A 90 17.65 3.84 -6.97
N ASP A 91 18.24 4.91 -7.51
CA ASP A 91 18.39 6.17 -6.80
C ASP A 91 17.11 7.04 -6.90
N PRO A 92 16.82 7.88 -5.89
CA PRO A 92 15.60 8.69 -5.82
C PRO A 92 15.40 9.62 -7.00
N GLU A 93 16.47 10.26 -7.48
CA GLU A 93 16.40 11.22 -8.58
C GLU A 93 16.03 10.51 -9.90
N SER A 94 16.68 9.40 -10.21
CA SER A 94 16.43 8.62 -11.42
C SER A 94 15.01 8.07 -11.45
N VAL A 95 14.51 7.54 -10.33
CA VAL A 95 13.14 7.01 -10.23
C VAL A 95 12.14 8.14 -10.40
N PHE A 96 12.33 9.27 -9.71
CA PHE A 96 11.45 10.43 -9.81
C PHE A 96 11.40 10.99 -11.24
N ARG A 97 12.56 11.15 -11.88
CA ARG A 97 12.67 11.64 -13.26
C ARG A 97 11.96 10.70 -14.24
N CYS A 98 12.17 9.38 -14.11
CA CYS A 98 11.50 8.38 -14.94
C CYS A 98 9.98 8.43 -14.75
N VAL A 99 9.49 8.48 -13.50
CA VAL A 99 8.05 8.60 -13.23
C VAL A 99 7.48 9.87 -13.85
N CYS A 100 8.15 11.01 -13.69
CA CYS A 100 7.66 12.26 -14.27
C CYS A 100 7.58 12.20 -15.80
N GLN A 101 8.64 11.71 -16.45
CA GLN A 101 8.79 11.73 -17.91
C GLN A 101 8.04 10.60 -18.64
N ASP A 102 7.84 9.45 -18.01
CA ASP A 102 7.19 8.30 -18.65
C ASP A 102 5.74 8.12 -18.21
N VAL A 103 5.42 8.51 -16.97
CA VAL A 103 4.14 8.19 -16.32
C VAL A 103 3.30 9.46 -16.10
N VAL A 104 3.83 10.49 -15.44
CA VAL A 104 3.05 11.70 -15.08
C VAL A 104 2.63 12.50 -16.31
N VAL A 105 3.52 12.71 -17.27
CA VAL A 105 3.19 13.43 -18.53
C VAL A 105 2.09 12.75 -19.34
N ARG A 106 1.83 11.45 -19.11
CA ARG A 106 0.76 10.71 -19.80
C ARG A 106 -0.58 10.75 -19.04
N GLY A 107 -0.63 11.39 -17.88
CA GLY A 107 -1.84 11.55 -17.07
C GLY A 107 -2.35 10.22 -16.51
N VAL A 108 -1.68 9.68 -15.50
CA VAL A 108 -2.12 8.46 -14.81
C VAL A 108 -2.93 8.78 -13.56
N SER A 109 -3.86 7.88 -13.21
CA SER A 109 -4.68 8.02 -12.00
C SER A 109 -4.03 7.38 -10.77
N ALA A 110 -3.17 6.39 -10.96
CA ALA A 110 -2.42 5.71 -9.90
C ALA A 110 -1.19 5.02 -10.50
N VAL A 111 -0.21 4.68 -9.67
CA VAL A 111 1.03 4.00 -10.08
C VAL A 111 1.21 2.71 -9.30
N LEU A 112 1.40 1.59 -9.98
CA LEU A 112 1.84 0.34 -9.36
C LEU A 112 3.36 0.37 -9.17
N ALA A 113 3.83 0.11 -7.96
CA ALA A 113 5.23 -0.05 -7.65
C ALA A 113 5.52 -1.46 -7.13
N PHE A 114 6.70 -1.98 -7.44
CA PHE A 114 7.13 -3.33 -7.02
C PHE A 114 8.45 -3.24 -6.24
N PRO A 115 8.45 -2.59 -5.06
CA PRO A 115 9.66 -2.39 -4.28
C PRO A 115 10.24 -3.73 -3.81
N GLN A 116 11.56 -3.87 -3.89
CA GLN A 116 12.31 -5.06 -3.47
C GLN A 116 12.95 -4.90 -2.08
N SER A 117 12.96 -3.68 -1.53
CA SER A 117 13.51 -3.37 -0.22
C SER A 117 12.69 -2.32 0.50
N HIS A 118 12.84 -2.25 1.83
CA HIS A 118 12.24 -1.20 2.64
C HIS A 118 12.67 0.21 2.19
N GLN A 119 13.92 0.37 1.74
CA GLN A 119 14.40 1.65 1.21
C GLN A 119 13.65 2.06 -0.06
N GLU A 120 13.43 1.12 -0.99
CA GLU A 120 12.62 1.36 -2.20
C GLU A 120 11.16 1.68 -1.85
N LEU A 121 10.59 1.02 -0.84
CA LEU A 121 9.24 1.27 -0.38
C LEU A 121 9.07 2.71 0.16
N VAL A 122 9.97 3.14 1.05
CA VAL A 122 9.98 4.50 1.59
C VAL A 122 10.13 5.53 0.47
N GLN A 123 11.01 5.25 -0.50
CA GLN A 123 11.23 6.13 -1.64
C GLN A 123 9.98 6.31 -2.50
N VAL A 124 9.25 5.23 -2.83
CA VAL A 124 8.01 5.34 -3.62
C VAL A 124 6.89 6.05 -2.86
N GLU A 125 6.83 5.92 -1.54
CA GLU A 125 5.88 6.67 -0.69
C GLU A 125 6.17 8.19 -0.73
N PHE A 126 7.44 8.59 -0.67
CA PHE A 126 7.82 9.99 -0.82
C PHE A 126 7.44 10.55 -2.20
N ILE A 127 7.67 9.77 -3.26
CA ILE A 127 7.32 10.16 -4.63
C ILE A 127 5.79 10.27 -4.78
N SER A 128 5.04 9.33 -4.21
CA SER A 128 3.57 9.34 -4.15
C SER A 128 3.03 10.62 -3.50
N ALA A 129 3.53 10.94 -2.32
CA ALA A 129 3.14 12.14 -1.58
C ALA A 129 3.49 13.43 -2.33
N PHE A 130 4.66 13.49 -2.96
CA PHE A 130 5.08 14.67 -3.72
C PHE A 130 4.26 14.89 -4.98
N LEU A 131 3.94 13.81 -5.69
CA LEU A 131 3.19 13.89 -6.95
C LEU A 131 1.67 14.00 -6.72
N GLU A 132 1.20 13.80 -5.50
CA GLU A 132 -0.23 13.66 -5.16
C GLU A 132 -0.93 12.57 -6.02
N ILE A 133 -0.16 11.58 -6.47
CA ILE A 133 -0.65 10.42 -7.22
C ILE A 133 -0.53 9.21 -6.32
N PRO A 134 -1.56 8.38 -6.14
CA PRO A 134 -1.48 7.21 -5.28
C PRO A 134 -0.56 6.14 -5.87
N PHE A 135 0.45 5.76 -5.10
CA PHE A 135 1.29 4.59 -5.41
C PHE A 135 0.77 3.37 -4.66
N ILE A 136 0.57 2.27 -5.39
CA ILE A 136 0.14 0.98 -4.87
C ILE A 136 1.36 0.06 -4.92
N SER A 137 1.99 -0.14 -3.77
CA SER A 137 3.18 -0.97 -3.61
C SER A 137 2.80 -2.44 -3.44
N ILE A 138 3.30 -3.31 -4.33
CA ILE A 138 3.13 -4.76 -4.26
C ILE A 138 4.45 -5.37 -3.82
N ILE A 139 4.45 -5.92 -2.60
CA ILE A 139 5.61 -6.57 -1.98
C ILE A 139 5.43 -8.09 -2.09
N GLU A 140 6.50 -8.81 -2.47
CA GLU A 140 6.51 -10.28 -2.49
C GLU A 140 6.81 -10.80 -1.07
N GLU A 141 5.87 -10.60 -0.14
CA GLU A 141 5.89 -11.25 1.18
C GLU A 141 5.06 -12.54 1.11
N GLY A 142 5.52 -13.61 1.78
CA GLY A 142 4.85 -14.91 1.80
C GLY A 142 3.45 -14.92 2.42
N GLU A 143 2.94 -13.77 2.88
CA GLU A 143 1.58 -13.59 3.38
C GLU A 143 0.87 -12.42 2.67
N ALA A 144 -0.40 -12.63 2.34
CA ALA A 144 -1.18 -11.76 1.47
C ALA A 144 -1.50 -10.39 2.08
N LEU A 145 -1.27 -9.33 1.27
CA LEU A 145 -1.78 -7.95 1.34
C LEU A 145 -2.55 -7.58 2.63
N GLN A 146 -1.83 -7.17 3.69
CA GLN A 146 -2.42 -6.27 4.68
C GLN A 146 -2.36 -4.84 4.14
N THR A 147 -3.49 -4.35 3.64
CA THR A 147 -3.69 -2.95 3.30
C THR A 147 -3.58 -2.11 4.57
N GLN A 148 -2.37 -1.75 4.97
CA GLN A 148 -2.09 -0.71 5.96
C GLN A 148 -2.23 0.66 5.29
N GLN A 149 -3.46 1.05 4.95
CA GLN A 149 -3.79 2.47 4.82
C GLN A 149 -3.91 3.02 6.24
N GLN A 150 -2.77 3.32 6.86
CA GLN A 150 -2.71 3.96 8.17
C GLN A 150 -3.04 5.44 7.97
N LEU A 151 -4.35 5.74 7.98
CA LEU A 151 -4.86 7.09 8.16
C LEU A 151 -4.24 7.62 9.46
N ARG A 152 -3.34 8.60 9.31
CA ARG A 152 -2.62 9.26 10.39
C ARG A 152 -3.58 10.16 11.16
N ASP A 153 -4.33 9.57 12.09
CA ASP A 153 -4.98 10.32 13.16
C ASP A 153 -4.06 10.35 14.37
N GLY A 154 -3.39 11.50 14.52
CA GLY A 154 -2.73 11.86 15.76
C GLY A 154 -3.79 12.08 16.84
N ALA A 155 -3.77 11.26 17.87
CA ALA A 155 -4.33 11.60 19.16
C ALA A 155 -3.27 11.30 20.23
N SER A 156 -2.47 12.32 20.52
CA SER A 156 -1.77 12.43 21.80
C SER A 156 -2.81 12.62 22.91
N MET A 157 -2.71 11.83 23.98
CA MET A 157 -2.99 12.35 25.32
C MET A 157 -2.12 11.59 26.32
N GLN A 158 -1.11 12.31 26.84
CA GLN A 158 -0.36 12.01 28.05
C GLN A 158 -1.19 12.40 29.27
N ASP A 159 -1.10 11.61 30.33
CA ASP A 159 -1.09 12.04 31.75
C ASP A 159 -0.60 10.82 32.57
N SER A 160 0.67 10.69 33.00
CA SER A 160 1.31 11.30 34.19
C SER A 160 0.52 11.02 35.49
N ALA A 161 1.03 10.59 36.64
CA ALA A 161 2.35 10.30 37.22
C ALA A 161 2.09 9.27 38.36
N GLN A 162 3.03 8.55 38.99
CA GLN A 162 4.06 9.12 39.87
C GLN A 162 5.02 8.04 40.40
N GLU A 163 6.27 8.44 40.42
CA GLU A 163 7.52 7.89 40.97
C GLU A 163 7.60 7.92 42.51
N VAL A 164 8.25 6.93 43.15
CA VAL A 164 9.15 7.11 44.33
C VAL A 164 10.16 5.94 44.45
N ASP A 165 11.42 6.32 44.63
CA ASP A 165 12.68 5.61 44.91
C ASP A 165 12.72 4.53 46.02
N ALA A 166 13.71 3.62 45.95
CA ALA A 166 14.90 3.67 46.82
C ALA A 166 15.70 2.34 46.86
N ALA A 167 17.03 2.49 46.83
CA ALA A 167 18.07 1.45 46.83
C ALA A 167 18.38 0.86 48.21
N ALA A 168 18.94 -0.36 48.24
CA ALA A 168 19.83 -0.99 49.25
C ALA A 168 19.82 -2.52 49.04
N ASP A 169 20.80 -3.37 49.31
CA ASP A 169 22.19 -3.32 49.79
C ASP A 169 22.66 -4.80 49.87
N LYS A 170 23.98 -5.02 49.79
CA LYS A 170 24.79 -6.14 50.33
C LYS A 170 24.67 -7.62 49.84
N THR A 171 25.66 -7.97 49.01
CA THR A 171 26.86 -8.83 49.36
C THR A 171 26.74 -10.37 49.45
N PRO A 172 27.83 -11.11 49.09
CA PRO A 172 27.80 -12.44 48.48
C PRO A 172 28.39 -13.56 49.37
N SER A 173 28.33 -14.81 48.89
CA SER A 173 29.14 -15.94 49.39
C SER A 173 29.21 -17.06 48.34
N ARG A 174 30.24 -17.91 48.17
CA ARG A 174 31.72 -17.90 48.25
C ARG A 174 32.14 -19.39 48.07
N ILE A 175 33.00 -19.70 47.08
CA ILE A 175 33.99 -20.83 47.01
C ILE A 175 33.39 -22.28 46.90
N ALA A 176 33.86 -23.24 46.09
CA ALA A 176 35.21 -23.77 45.79
C ALA A 176 35.27 -24.39 44.37
N SER A 177 36.32 -24.20 43.55
CA SER A 177 37.59 -24.99 43.48
C SER A 177 37.33 -26.51 43.45
N THR A 178 37.73 -27.31 42.45
CA THR A 178 39.09 -27.58 41.94
C THR A 178 39.06 -28.35 40.60
N SER A 179 39.99 -28.08 39.68
CA SER A 179 40.43 -29.00 38.59
C SER A 179 41.41 -30.07 39.15
N PRO A 180 42.16 -30.95 38.41
CA PRO A 180 42.40 -31.07 36.94
C PRO A 180 42.49 -32.50 36.30
N VAL A 181 42.32 -32.60 34.95
CA VAL A 181 43.14 -33.33 33.90
C VAL A 181 43.33 -34.88 34.01
N PRO A 182 43.75 -35.71 32.99
CA PRO A 182 44.01 -35.53 31.54
C PRO A 182 43.35 -36.53 30.53
N SER A 183 43.48 -36.12 29.26
CA SER A 183 43.87 -36.81 28.00
C SER A 183 43.64 -38.30 27.76
N ILE A 184 43.09 -38.59 26.56
CA ILE A 184 43.47 -39.71 25.67
C ILE A 184 43.64 -39.15 24.26
#